data_AF-A0A2N3IA74-F1
#
_entry.id   AF-A0A2N3IA74-F1
#
_cell.length_a   1.000
_cell.length_b   1.000
_cell.length_c   1.000
_cell.angle_alpha   90.00
_cell.angle_beta   90.00
_cell.angle_gamma   90.00
#
_symmetry.space_group_name_H-M   'P 1'
#
loop_
_entity.id
_entity.type
_entity.pdbx_description
1 polymer ?
#
loop_
_entity_poly.entity_id
_entity_poly.type
_entity_poly.pdbx_seq_one_letter_code
_entity_poly.pdbx_strand_id
1 'polypeptide(L)'
;MRKIFWAIITISIPITFFLFPKDEKKKENPYHSKTTLERLIEGNKRFVKGDFIAPNRSEERRLQTLSGQQPFAAVLTCSDSRISPTLFFDTGIGDLFIVRTAGNVKCLTFP
;
A
#
# COMPACT_ATOMS: atom_id res chain seq x y z
N MET A 1 -0.03 50.57 24.20
CA MET A 1 -0.59 49.84 23.04
C MET A 1 -0.04 48.42 22.84
N ARG A 2 0.47 47.71 23.89
CA ARG A 2 0.99 46.33 23.75
C ARG A 2 0.05 45.26 24.34
N LYS A 3 -0.83 45.62 25.28
CA LYS A 3 -1.80 44.68 25.89
C LYS A 3 -2.98 44.34 24.97
N ILE A 4 -3.40 45.29 24.12
CA ILE A 4 -4.47 45.10 23.13
C ILE A 4 -4.00 44.21 21.97
N PHE A 5 -2.74 44.33 21.57
CA PHE A 5 -2.17 43.54 20.46
C PHE A 5 -2.05 42.04 20.78
N TRP A 6 -1.67 41.69 22.01
CA TRP A 6 -1.61 40.28 22.45
C TRP A 6 -2.99 39.65 22.65
N ALA A 7 -3.99 40.41 23.11
CA ALA A 7 -5.36 39.92 23.26
C ALA A 7 -6.01 39.55 21.92
N ILE A 8 -5.73 40.32 20.85
CA ILE A 8 -6.26 40.05 19.51
C ILE A 8 -5.64 38.77 18.92
N ILE A 9 -4.34 38.54 19.13
CA ILE A 9 -3.64 37.33 18.65
C ILE A 9 -4.18 36.07 19.34
N THR A 10 -4.43 36.10 20.66
CA THR A 10 -4.97 34.94 21.39
C THR A 10 -6.44 34.65 21.10
N ILE A 11 -7.22 35.63 20.65
CA ILE A 11 -8.63 35.45 20.27
C ILE A 11 -8.74 34.96 18.81
N SER A 12 -7.81 35.35 17.93
CA SER A 12 -7.87 34.96 16.51
C SER A 12 -7.41 33.52 16.24
N ILE A 13 -6.40 33.02 16.96
CA ILE A 13 -5.87 31.64 16.83
C ILE A 13 -6.91 30.53 17.13
N PRO A 14 -7.69 30.57 18.23
CA PRO A 14 -8.67 29.51 18.50
C PRO A 14 -9.84 29.53 17.52
N ILE A 15 -10.24 30.71 17.01
CA ILE A 15 -11.33 30.85 16.04
C ILE A 15 -10.91 30.28 14.67
N THR A 16 -9.66 30.48 14.25
CA THR A 16 -9.18 29.86 13.00
C THR A 16 -9.04 28.34 13.11
N PHE A 17 -8.70 27.82 14.29
CA PHE A 17 -8.59 26.37 14.52
C PHE A 17 -9.96 25.66 14.56
N PHE A 18 -11.02 26.36 14.95
CA PHE A 18 -12.37 25.79 15.06
C PHE A 18 -13.21 25.89 13.76
N LEU A 19 -12.89 26.84 12.87
CA LEU A 19 -13.59 27.05 11.58
C LEU A 19 -12.98 26.29 10.40
N PHE A 20 -11.85 25.61 10.59
CA PHE A 20 -11.39 24.58 9.66
C PHE A 20 -11.81 23.22 10.21
N PRO A 21 -13.04 22.74 9.92
CA PRO A 21 -13.33 21.33 10.11
C PRO A 21 -12.26 20.56 9.34
N LYS A 22 -11.61 19.63 10.04
CA LYS A 22 -10.61 18.74 9.45
C LYS A 22 -11.34 17.76 8.53
N ASP A 23 -11.80 18.27 7.40
CA ASP A 23 -12.49 17.52 6.37
C ASP A 23 -11.40 16.82 5.56
N GLU A 24 -10.78 15.79 6.17
CA GLU A 24 -9.90 14.86 5.49
C GLU A 24 -10.75 14.06 4.50
N LYS A 25 -11.09 14.70 3.38
CA LYS A 25 -11.63 14.03 2.20
C LYS A 25 -10.55 13.08 1.72
N LYS A 26 -10.63 11.83 2.17
CA LYS A 26 -9.87 10.70 1.63
C LYS A 26 -10.17 10.69 0.13
N LYS A 27 -9.22 11.11 -0.71
CA LYS A 27 -9.38 11.07 -2.16
C LYS A 27 -9.56 9.61 -2.54
N GLU A 28 -10.79 9.20 -2.81
CA GLU A 28 -11.05 7.90 -3.38
C GLU A 28 -10.33 7.81 -4.72
N ASN A 29 -9.41 6.86 -4.80
CA ASN A 29 -8.67 6.57 -6.02
C ASN A 29 -9.68 6.06 -7.06
N PRO A 30 -9.77 6.67 -8.26
CA PRO A 30 -10.77 6.35 -9.28
C PRO A 30 -10.66 4.93 -9.88
N TYR A 31 -9.80 4.07 -9.34
CA TYR A 31 -9.61 2.68 -9.73
C TYR A 31 -10.23 1.69 -8.72
N HIS A 32 -11.48 1.91 -8.32
CA HIS A 32 -12.17 1.10 -7.31
C HIS A 32 -13.21 0.15 -7.93
N SER A 33 -12.86 -1.13 -8.04
CA SER A 33 -13.85 -2.23 -7.91
C SER A 33 -13.56 -3.13 -6.69
N LYS A 34 -12.31 -3.14 -6.22
CA LYS A 34 -11.84 -3.53 -4.88
C LYS A 34 -10.60 -2.71 -4.57
N THR A 35 -10.35 -2.35 -3.31
CA THR A 35 -9.06 -1.75 -2.94
C THR A 35 -7.92 -2.76 -3.17
N THR A 36 -6.70 -2.27 -3.47
CA THR A 36 -5.50 -3.13 -3.57
C THR A 36 -5.34 -4.03 -2.34
N LEU A 37 -5.67 -3.51 -1.15
CA LEU A 37 -5.64 -4.24 0.11
C LEU A 37 -6.66 -5.39 0.14
N GLU A 38 -7.89 -5.16 -0.30
CA GLU A 38 -8.92 -6.22 -0.36
C GLU A 38 -8.51 -7.37 -1.28
N ARG A 39 -7.84 -7.08 -2.40
CA ARG A 39 -7.33 -8.11 -3.30
C ARG A 39 -6.30 -9.00 -2.61
N LEU A 40 -5.38 -8.40 -1.85
CA LEU A 40 -4.38 -9.12 -1.06
C LEU A 40 -5.03 -9.95 0.05
N ILE A 41 -5.98 -9.36 0.79
CA ILE A 41 -6.72 -10.07 1.85
C ILE A 41 -7.47 -11.28 1.28
N GLU A 42 -8.13 -11.13 0.13
CA GLU A 42 -8.86 -12.22 -0.50
C GLU A 42 -7.92 -13.34 -0.95
N GLY A 43 -6.79 -13.00 -1.57
CA GLY A 43 -5.75 -13.97 -1.93
C GLY A 43 -5.21 -14.73 -0.72
N ASN A 44 -5.03 -14.03 0.41
CA ASN A 44 -4.62 -14.67 1.65
C ASN A 44 -5.68 -15.59 2.24
N LYS A 45 -6.95 -15.21 2.20
CA LYS A 45 -8.05 -16.11 2.61
C LYS A 45 -8.06 -17.40 1.79
N ARG A 46 -7.77 -17.33 0.49
CA ARG A 46 -7.65 -18.51 -0.37
C ARG A 46 -6.46 -19.39 0.04
N PHE A 47 -5.29 -18.79 0.26
CA PHE A 47 -4.12 -19.52 0.78
C PHE A 47 -4.42 -20.25 2.08
N VAL A 48 -5.08 -19.59 3.04
CA VAL A 48 -5.42 -20.18 4.35
C VAL A 48 -6.42 -21.34 4.22
N LYS A 49 -7.38 -21.25 3.27
CA LYS A 49 -8.34 -22.32 3.00
C LYS A 49 -7.74 -23.48 2.20
N GLY A 50 -6.63 -23.26 1.49
CA GLY A 50 -6.05 -24.22 0.54
C GLY A 50 -6.67 -24.18 -0.85
N ASP A 51 -7.59 -23.24 -1.12
CA ASP A 51 -8.35 -23.12 -2.37
C ASP A 51 -7.62 -22.20 -3.38
N PHE A 52 -6.48 -22.65 -3.90
CA PHE A 52 -5.66 -21.88 -4.83
C PHE A 52 -6.28 -21.73 -6.21
N ILE A 53 -6.35 -20.49 -6.72
CA ILE A 53 -6.69 -20.23 -8.12
C ILE A 53 -5.43 -20.20 -8.98
N ALA A 54 -4.29 -19.80 -8.40
CA ALA A 54 -3.00 -19.69 -9.09
C ALA A 54 -3.07 -18.87 -10.40
N PRO A 55 -3.62 -17.64 -10.36
CA PRO A 55 -3.80 -16.82 -11.56
C PRO A 55 -2.44 -16.43 -12.16
N ASN A 56 -2.42 -16.08 -13.45
CA ASN A 56 -1.28 -15.44 -14.11
C ASN A 56 0.03 -16.25 -14.07
N ARG A 57 -0.05 -17.59 -14.13
CA ARG A 57 1.10 -18.51 -14.18
C ARG A 57 1.26 -19.24 -15.52
N SER A 58 0.46 -18.88 -16.52
CA SER A 58 0.52 -19.50 -17.84
C SER A 58 1.70 -18.97 -18.66
N GLU A 59 2.06 -19.70 -19.72
CA GLU A 59 3.10 -19.28 -20.65
C GLU A 59 2.73 -17.97 -21.37
N GLU A 60 1.46 -17.81 -21.76
CA GLU A 60 0.96 -16.60 -22.41
C GLU A 60 1.19 -15.38 -21.51
N ARG A 61 0.92 -15.52 -20.22
CA ARG A 61 1.15 -14.44 -19.26
C ARG A 61 2.64 -14.08 -19.15
N ARG A 62 3.52 -15.08 -19.16
CA ARG A 62 4.98 -14.87 -19.17
C ARG A 62 5.41 -14.07 -20.39
N LEU A 63 4.89 -14.41 -21.58
CA LEU A 63 5.18 -13.70 -22.82
C LEU A 63 4.65 -12.25 -22.81
N GLN A 64 3.48 -12.00 -22.23
CA GLN A 64 2.92 -10.65 -22.09
C GLN A 64 3.80 -9.70 -21.25
N THR A 65 4.61 -10.24 -20.32
CA THR A 65 5.43 -9.43 -19.41
C THR A 65 6.77 -9.01 -20.05
N LEU A 66 7.10 -9.50 -21.25
CA LEU A 66 8.36 -9.19 -21.93
C LEU A 66 8.49 -7.71 -22.32
N SER A 67 7.39 -7.05 -22.66
CA SER A 67 7.38 -5.62 -23.04
C SER A 67 7.37 -4.68 -21.82
N GLY A 68 7.05 -5.20 -20.63
CA GLY A 68 7.01 -4.41 -19.40
C GLY A 68 6.14 -5.05 -18.31
N GLN A 69 6.22 -4.49 -17.11
CA GLN A 69 5.45 -4.91 -15.94
C GLN A 69 4.64 -3.74 -15.37
N GLN A 70 3.43 -4.03 -14.90
CA GLN A 70 2.53 -3.07 -14.23
C GLN A 70 1.93 -3.74 -12.97
N PRO A 71 2.76 -3.99 -11.94
CA PRO A 71 2.31 -4.61 -10.71
C PRO A 71 1.34 -3.67 -9.97
N PHE A 72 0.29 -4.23 -9.37
CA PHE A 72 -0.72 -3.42 -8.67
C PHE A 72 -0.33 -3.11 -7.21
N ALA A 73 0.68 -3.80 -6.67
CA ALA A 73 1.20 -3.59 -5.33
C ALA A 73 2.70 -3.90 -5.24
N ALA A 74 3.39 -3.21 -4.34
CA ALA A 74 4.74 -3.55 -3.93
C ALA A 74 4.71 -4.18 -2.52
N VAL A 75 5.45 -5.28 -2.32
CA VAL A 75 5.51 -6.01 -1.06
C VAL A 75 6.96 -6.12 -0.60
N LEU A 76 7.25 -5.53 0.56
CA LEU A 76 8.51 -5.74 1.28
C LEU A 76 8.31 -6.89 2.28
N THR A 77 9.12 -7.94 2.16
CA THR A 77 9.00 -9.12 3.02
C THR A 77 10.35 -9.71 3.41
N CYS A 78 10.31 -10.81 4.15
CA CYS A 78 11.52 -11.44 4.68
C CYS A 78 12.13 -12.33 3.62
N SER A 79 13.45 -12.41 3.62
CA SER A 79 14.17 -13.46 2.88
C SER A 79 13.98 -14.86 3.49
N ASP A 80 13.26 -15.00 4.61
CA ASP A 80 12.88 -16.30 5.18
C ASP A 80 12.27 -17.23 4.13
N SER A 81 12.82 -18.44 3.99
CA SER A 81 12.45 -19.40 2.94
C SER A 81 10.99 -19.86 3.03
N ARG A 82 10.36 -19.75 4.19
CA ARG A 82 8.96 -20.13 4.42
C ARG A 82 7.99 -19.06 3.93
N ILE A 83 8.46 -17.85 3.65
CA ILE A 83 7.63 -16.72 3.28
C ILE A 83 7.69 -16.51 1.77
N SER A 84 6.61 -16.85 1.08
CA SER A 84 6.44 -16.59 -0.35
C SER A 84 5.22 -15.69 -0.57
N PRO A 85 5.41 -14.38 -0.82
CA PRO A 85 4.31 -13.45 -1.02
C PRO A 85 3.37 -13.84 -2.16
N THR A 86 3.93 -14.34 -3.27
CA THR A 86 3.17 -14.81 -4.44
C THR A 86 2.26 -15.99 -4.10
N LEU A 87 2.69 -16.84 -3.17
CA LEU A 87 1.89 -17.96 -2.68
C LEU A 87 0.84 -17.50 -1.65
N PHE A 88 1.24 -16.69 -0.68
CA PHE A 88 0.37 -16.20 0.40
C PHE A 88 -0.74 -15.28 -0.07
N PHE A 89 -0.56 -14.58 -1.19
CA PHE A 89 -1.59 -13.73 -1.78
C PHE A 89 -2.22 -14.33 -3.04
N ASP A 90 -1.91 -15.59 -3.36
CA ASP A 90 -2.43 -16.30 -4.53
C ASP A 90 -2.36 -15.44 -5.82
N THR A 91 -1.17 -14.91 -6.10
CA THR A 91 -0.89 -14.07 -7.29
C THR A 91 0.02 -14.80 -8.28
N GLY A 92 0.24 -14.19 -9.44
CA GLY A 92 1.13 -14.70 -10.49
C GLY A 92 2.12 -13.67 -11.01
N ILE A 93 2.54 -13.88 -12.25
CA ILE A 93 3.60 -13.11 -12.91
C ILE A 93 3.10 -11.70 -13.25
N GLY A 94 3.87 -10.69 -12.83
CA GLY A 94 3.60 -9.28 -13.08
C GLY A 94 2.56 -8.65 -12.16
N ASP A 95 2.05 -9.38 -11.16
CA ASP A 95 1.02 -8.90 -10.24
C ASP A 95 1.60 -8.09 -9.07
N LEU A 96 2.70 -8.58 -8.48
CA LEU A 96 3.36 -7.99 -7.32
C LEU A 96 4.80 -7.60 -7.65
N PHE A 97 5.22 -6.43 -7.19
CA PHE A 97 6.63 -6.06 -7.12
C PHE A 97 7.16 -6.47 -5.74
N ILE A 98 8.02 -7.48 -5.68
CA ILE A 98 8.43 -8.09 -4.41
C ILE A 98 9.88 -7.72 -4.10
N VAL A 99 10.12 -7.17 -2.92
CA VAL A 99 11.45 -6.95 -2.35
C VAL A 99 11.59 -7.81 -1.11
N ARG A 100 12.69 -8.58 -1.01
CA ARG A 100 12.94 -9.47 0.12
C ARG A 100 14.27 -9.13 0.77
N THR A 101 14.25 -8.78 2.06
CA THR A 101 15.45 -8.54 2.86
C THR A 101 15.38 -9.33 4.16
N ALA A 102 16.53 -9.70 4.73
CA ALA A 102 16.55 -10.34 6.05
C ALA A 102 15.96 -9.36 7.09
N GLY A 103 14.87 -9.75 7.74
CA GLY A 103 14.18 -8.92 8.73
C GLY A 103 13.30 -7.81 8.17
N ASN A 104 13.05 -7.76 6.85
CA ASN A 104 12.18 -6.76 6.19
C ASN A 104 12.67 -5.32 6.41
N VAL A 105 13.95 -5.15 6.71
CA VAL A 105 14.53 -3.83 6.95
C VAL A 105 14.98 -3.21 5.65
N LYS A 106 14.82 -1.89 5.54
CA LYS A 106 15.53 -1.11 4.52
C LYS A 106 17.00 -1.04 4.92
N CYS A 107 17.91 -1.27 3.98
CA CYS A 107 19.29 -0.90 4.21
C CYS A 107 19.35 0.63 4.28
N LEU A 108 19.74 1.17 5.44
CA LEU A 108 20.07 2.58 5.57
C LEU A 108 21.49 2.75 5.03
N THR A 109 21.63 2.97 3.72
CA THR A 109 22.86 3.55 3.19
C THR A 109 22.90 5.00 3.64
N PHE A 110 23.85 5.33 4.53
CA PHE A 110 24.25 6.71 4.75
C PHE A 110 24.83 7.29 3.45
N PRO A 111 24.56 8.57 3.12
CA PRO A 111 25.14 9.23 1.95
C PRO A 111 26.67 9.31 2.03
#